data_AF-A0A2W4IDF8-F1
#
_entry.id   AF-A0A2W4IDF8-F1
#
_cell.length_a   1.000
_cell.length_b   1.000
_cell.length_c   1.000
_cell.angle_alpha   90.00
_cell.angle_beta   90.00
_cell.angle_gamma   90.00
#
_symmetry.space_group_name_H-M   'P 1'
#
loop_
_entity.id
_entity.type
_entity.pdbx_description
1 polymer ?
#
loop_
_entity_poly.entity_id
_entity_poly.type
_entity_poly.pdbx_seq_one_letter_code
_entity_poly.pdbx_strand_id
1 'polypeptide(L)'
;MGVGIVVAIVTFFVVGAVTGVCVLQTPATGTMEGLLTAICVSYPFFYHASVKRYNFLHPVPRRYKVPVKQAFGKIRKHLDEKTYNFGDKWNVPTADTLERRINATIRYTDEESHLEGSSVNNLHTKTERKQRFIVMDIQFKEEPNDTVVVQFDFKPEVEGVNWAACDHVIKGMVSDAEALLGPGTDAGSAADTILPAPPWWVIGVAACNLLVLFGDIKTAVFK
;
A
#
# COMPACT_ATOMS: atom_id res chain seq x y z
N MET A 1 8.29 3.69 -4.09
CA MET A 1 7.70 4.43 -5.23
C MET A 1 8.68 5.41 -5.87
N GLY A 2 9.29 6.35 -5.14
CA GLY A 2 10.22 7.34 -5.72
C GLY A 2 11.36 6.73 -6.54
N VAL A 3 12.02 5.68 -6.03
CA VAL A 3 13.08 4.96 -6.76
C VAL A 3 12.59 4.38 -8.09
N GLY A 4 11.39 3.79 -8.12
CA GLY A 4 10.82 3.22 -9.35
C GLY A 4 10.54 4.27 -10.42
N ILE A 5 10.12 5.48 -10.01
CA ILE A 5 9.90 6.61 -10.93
C ILE A 5 11.24 7.10 -11.50
N VAL A 6 12.26 7.27 -10.66
CA VAL A 6 13.59 7.71 -11.12
C VAL A 6 14.18 6.70 -12.10
N VAL A 7 14.11 5.41 -11.78
CA VAL A 7 14.60 4.34 -12.66
C VAL A 7 13.82 4.31 -13.98
N ALA A 8 12.50 4.50 -13.95
CA ALA A 8 11.67 4.57 -15.16
C ALA A 8 12.11 5.72 -16.08
N ILE A 9 12.28 6.91 -15.51
CA ILE A 9 12.67 8.11 -16.26
C ILE A 9 14.06 7.94 -16.88
N VAL A 10 15.04 7.46 -16.11
CA VAL A 10 16.40 7.20 -16.62
C VAL A 10 16.38 6.17 -17.73
N THR A 11 15.65 5.07 -17.54
CA THR A 11 15.53 3.99 -18.54
C THR A 11 14.87 4.50 -19.83
N PHE A 12 13.81 5.30 -19.71
CA PHE A 12 13.13 5.93 -20.84
C PHE A 12 14.10 6.75 -21.70
N PHE A 13 14.86 7.65 -21.06
CA PHE A 13 15.79 8.52 -21.77
C PHE A 13 16.97 7.76 -22.38
N VAL A 14 17.54 6.79 -21.66
CA VAL A 14 18.68 6.00 -22.17
C VAL A 14 18.26 5.12 -23.35
N VAL A 15 17.18 4.35 -23.22
CA VAL A 15 16.72 3.46 -24.29
C VAL A 15 16.19 4.27 -25.48
N GLY A 16 15.49 5.37 -25.23
CA GLY A 16 15.04 6.26 -26.29
C GLY A 16 16.19 6.91 -27.05
N ALA A 17 17.22 7.40 -26.34
CA ALA A 17 18.40 7.99 -26.98
C ALA A 17 19.20 6.95 -27.76
N VAL A 18 19.43 5.75 -27.21
CA VAL A 18 20.17 4.68 -27.91
C VAL A 18 19.42 4.22 -29.16
N THR A 19 18.11 4.03 -29.08
CA THR A 19 17.31 3.56 -30.22
C THR A 19 17.22 4.64 -31.31
N GLY A 20 16.97 5.89 -30.92
CA GLY A 20 16.86 7.01 -31.85
C GLY A 20 18.19 7.41 -32.50
N VAL A 21 19.29 7.44 -31.74
CA VAL A 21 20.60 7.93 -32.22
C VAL A 21 21.46 6.82 -32.82
N CYS A 22 21.46 5.61 -32.24
CA CYS A 22 22.40 4.56 -32.62
C CYS A 22 21.80 3.48 -33.55
N VAL A 23 20.48 3.32 -33.60
CA VAL A 23 19.83 2.23 -34.37
C VAL A 23 19.10 2.76 -35.60
N LEU A 24 18.18 3.70 -35.43
CA LEU A 24 17.27 4.12 -36.51
C LEU A 24 17.65 5.47 -37.15
N GLN A 25 18.45 6.30 -36.46
CA GLN A 25 18.95 7.61 -36.94
C GLN A 25 17.86 8.56 -37.47
N THR A 26 16.62 8.37 -37.01
CA THR A 26 15.44 9.14 -37.42
C THR A 26 14.89 9.95 -36.26
N PRO A 27 14.45 11.21 -36.49
CA PRO A 27 13.87 12.04 -35.44
C PRO A 27 12.55 11.43 -34.94
N ALA A 28 12.35 11.45 -33.61
CA ALA A 28 11.20 10.91 -32.86
C ALA A 28 11.13 9.39 -32.65
N THR A 29 12.05 8.60 -33.20
CA THR A 29 12.12 7.15 -33.00
C THR A 29 12.80 6.79 -31.67
N GLY A 30 12.39 5.70 -31.01
CA GLY A 30 12.92 5.30 -29.69
C GLY A 30 12.03 5.67 -28.49
N THR A 31 11.04 6.54 -28.67
CA THR A 31 10.15 6.98 -27.58
C THR A 31 9.24 5.85 -27.07
N MET A 32 8.73 5.00 -27.97
CA MET A 32 7.87 3.87 -27.59
C MET A 32 8.68 2.77 -26.88
N GLU A 33 9.85 2.44 -27.41
CA GLU A 33 10.82 1.49 -26.87
C GLU A 33 11.31 1.91 -25.48
N GLY A 34 11.62 3.20 -25.33
CA GLY A 34 11.94 3.80 -24.03
C GLY A 34 10.78 3.65 -23.03
N LEU A 35 9.55 3.90 -23.47
CA LEU A 35 8.37 3.86 -22.59
C LEU A 35 8.07 2.44 -22.11
N LEU A 36 8.12 1.45 -22.99
CA LEU A 36 7.90 0.05 -22.59
C LEU A 36 8.98 -0.45 -21.65
N THR A 37 10.25 -0.14 -21.95
CA THR A 37 11.35 -0.57 -21.08
C THR A 37 11.24 0.09 -19.71
N ALA A 38 10.85 1.37 -19.66
CA ALA A 38 10.57 2.07 -18.42
C ALA A 38 9.42 1.44 -17.60
N ILE A 39 8.34 1.00 -18.26
CA ILE A 39 7.23 0.28 -17.60
C ILE A 39 7.72 -1.06 -17.03
N CYS A 40 8.45 -1.85 -17.82
CA CYS A 40 8.95 -3.16 -17.39
C CYS A 40 9.89 -3.06 -16.18
N VAL A 41 10.85 -2.13 -16.22
CA VAL A 41 11.84 -1.97 -15.15
C VAL A 41 11.20 -1.36 -13.89
N SER A 42 10.16 -0.53 -14.04
CA SER A 42 9.48 0.07 -12.90
C SER A 42 8.44 -0.85 -12.24
N TYR A 43 7.88 -1.81 -12.98
CA TYR A 43 6.91 -2.80 -12.49
C TYR A 43 7.25 -3.41 -11.13
N PRO A 44 8.46 -3.97 -10.90
CA PRO A 44 8.78 -4.59 -9.61
C PRO A 44 8.70 -3.62 -8.44
N PHE A 45 9.07 -2.35 -8.64
CA PHE A 45 9.00 -1.33 -7.60
C PHE A 45 7.56 -0.95 -7.25
N PHE A 46 6.67 -0.91 -8.24
CA PHE A 46 5.25 -0.68 -8.02
C PHE A 46 4.59 -1.87 -7.34
N TYR A 47 4.94 -3.10 -7.75
CA TYR A 47 4.44 -4.32 -7.12
C TYR A 47 4.89 -4.43 -5.65
N HIS A 48 6.17 -4.25 -5.36
CA HIS A 48 6.64 -4.26 -3.96
C HIS A 48 6.01 -3.14 -3.13
N ALA A 49 5.78 -1.97 -3.71
CA ALA A 49 5.08 -0.88 -3.01
C ALA A 49 3.61 -1.23 -2.72
N SER A 50 2.90 -1.85 -3.67
CA SER A 50 1.52 -2.28 -3.47
C SER A 50 1.42 -3.43 -2.46
N VAL A 51 2.33 -4.41 -2.49
CA VAL A 51 2.38 -5.50 -1.50
C VAL A 51 2.69 -4.97 -0.11
N LYS A 52 3.67 -4.06 0.04
CA LYS A 52 3.95 -3.42 1.34
C LYS A 52 2.74 -2.66 1.87
N ARG A 53 2.04 -1.95 0.99
CA ARG A 53 0.80 -1.24 1.31
C ARG A 53 -0.31 -2.20 1.73
N TYR A 54 -0.46 -3.31 1.03
CA TYR A 54 -1.41 -4.36 1.38
C TYR A 54 -1.11 -4.97 2.75
N ASN A 55 0.14 -5.39 3.00
CA ASN A 55 0.57 -5.98 4.28
C ASN A 55 0.48 -5.00 5.45
N PHE A 56 0.56 -3.70 5.18
CA PHE A 56 0.34 -2.66 6.18
C PHE A 56 -1.14 -2.52 6.56
N LEU A 57 -2.05 -2.53 5.58
CA LEU A 57 -3.50 -2.48 5.84
C LEU A 57 -4.07 -3.79 6.38
N HIS A 58 -3.45 -4.91 6.02
CA HIS A 58 -3.86 -6.26 6.37
C HIS A 58 -2.71 -6.93 7.13
N PRO A 59 -2.46 -6.54 8.39
CA PRO A 59 -1.46 -7.18 9.22
C PRO A 59 -1.74 -8.68 9.34
N VAL A 60 -0.66 -9.44 9.52
CA VAL A 60 -0.72 -10.91 9.60
C VAL A 60 -1.69 -11.32 10.73
N PRO A 61 -2.64 -12.24 10.46
CA PRO A 61 -3.53 -12.75 11.50
C PRO A 61 -2.74 -13.41 12.62
N ARG A 62 -3.15 -13.19 13.86
CA ARG A 62 -2.44 -13.69 15.04
C ARG A 62 -3.28 -14.60 15.89
N ARG A 63 -2.67 -15.68 16.38
CA ARG A 63 -3.23 -16.67 17.29
C ARG A 63 -2.98 -16.24 18.72
N TYR A 64 -4.03 -16.21 19.52
CA TYR A 64 -3.99 -15.96 20.95
C TYR A 64 -4.57 -17.16 21.70
N LYS A 65 -3.95 -17.52 22.81
CA LYS A 65 -4.39 -18.64 23.67
C LYS A 65 -5.47 -18.18 24.65
N VAL A 66 -6.59 -17.72 24.10
CA VAL A 66 -7.73 -17.15 24.84
C VAL A 66 -9.02 -17.58 24.14
N PRO A 67 -10.09 -17.96 24.89
CA PRO A 67 -11.36 -18.30 24.28
C PRO A 67 -11.97 -17.12 23.51
N VAL A 68 -12.61 -17.41 22.38
CA VAL A 68 -13.14 -16.40 21.43
C VAL A 68 -14.02 -15.36 22.10
N LYS A 69 -14.94 -15.78 22.99
CA LYS A 69 -15.85 -14.87 23.70
C LYS A 69 -15.10 -13.86 24.56
N GLN A 70 -14.03 -14.29 25.21
CA GLN A 70 -13.22 -13.42 26.06
C GLN A 70 -12.37 -12.47 25.20
N ALA A 71 -11.80 -12.94 24.10
CA ALA A 71 -11.05 -12.10 23.17
C ALA A 71 -11.92 -11.02 22.53
N PHE A 72 -13.12 -11.40 22.06
CA PHE A 72 -14.11 -10.48 21.51
C PHE A 72 -14.50 -9.40 22.52
N GLY A 73 -14.84 -9.81 23.75
CA GLY A 73 -15.22 -8.86 24.81
C GLY A 73 -14.10 -7.88 25.17
N LYS A 74 -12.86 -8.36 25.26
CA LYS A 74 -11.69 -7.53 25.55
C LYS A 74 -11.43 -6.50 24.45
N ILE A 75 -11.43 -6.92 23.19
CA ILE A 75 -11.20 -6.02 22.05
C ILE A 75 -12.33 -4.99 21.94
N ARG A 76 -13.59 -5.41 22.08
CA ARG A 76 -14.73 -4.50 22.06
C ARG A 76 -14.63 -3.44 23.16
N LYS A 77 -14.35 -3.86 24.40
CA LYS A 77 -14.18 -2.94 25.52
C LYS A 77 -13.03 -1.96 25.28
N HIS A 78 -11.92 -2.45 24.71
CA HIS A 78 -10.79 -1.59 24.36
C HIS A 78 -11.15 -0.53 23.32
N LEU A 79 -11.95 -0.88 22.31
CA LEU A 79 -12.42 0.09 21.31
C LEU A 79 -13.27 1.20 21.94
N ASP A 80 -14.11 0.87 22.92
CA ASP A 80 -14.95 1.85 23.62
C ASP A 80 -14.12 2.78 24.54
N GLU A 81 -13.04 2.26 25.14
CA GLU A 81 -12.18 3.00 26.06
C GLU A 81 -11.09 3.83 25.35
N LYS A 82 -10.63 3.40 24.18
CA LYS A 82 -9.51 4.03 23.48
C LYS A 82 -9.92 5.39 22.89
N THR A 83 -9.26 6.43 23.39
CA THR A 83 -9.36 7.81 22.91
C THR A 83 -8.09 8.24 22.21
N TYR A 84 -8.24 8.93 21.09
CA TYR A 84 -7.16 9.60 20.36
C TYR A 84 -7.14 11.09 20.71
N ASN A 85 -6.23 11.81 20.07
CA ASN A 85 -6.13 13.26 20.19
C ASN A 85 -7.49 13.91 19.98
N PHE A 86 -7.75 14.99 20.72
CA PHE A 86 -9.02 15.73 20.67
C PHE A 86 -10.26 14.94 21.16
N GLY A 87 -10.06 13.78 21.80
CA GLY A 87 -11.16 12.98 22.35
C GLY A 87 -11.88 12.13 21.30
N ASP A 88 -11.28 11.99 20.11
CA ASP A 88 -11.81 11.16 19.04
C ASP A 88 -11.81 9.68 19.46
N LYS A 89 -12.92 8.98 19.24
CA LYS A 89 -13.13 7.58 19.67
C LYS A 89 -13.53 6.71 18.49
N TRP A 90 -13.30 5.41 18.64
CA TRP A 90 -13.88 4.44 17.72
C TRP A 90 -15.40 4.39 17.90
N ASN A 91 -16.11 4.45 16.78
CA ASN A 91 -17.52 4.13 16.70
C ASN A 91 -17.65 2.69 16.18
N VAL A 92 -18.38 1.83 16.90
CA VAL A 92 -18.57 0.42 16.54
C VAL A 92 -19.97 0.23 15.95
N PRO A 93 -20.17 0.44 14.63
CA PRO A 93 -21.48 0.31 14.00
C PRO A 93 -22.05 -1.11 14.06
N THR A 94 -21.20 -2.13 13.92
CA THR A 94 -21.64 -3.54 14.00
C THR A 94 -20.65 -4.36 14.82
N ALA A 95 -21.18 -5.12 15.78
CA ALA A 95 -20.41 -6.05 16.59
C ALA A 95 -21.24 -7.32 16.76
N ASP A 96 -21.07 -8.26 15.84
CA ASP A 96 -21.83 -9.50 15.83
C ASP A 96 -21.00 -10.66 16.38
N THR A 97 -21.55 -11.29 17.41
CA THR A 97 -20.98 -12.47 18.07
C THR A 97 -21.21 -13.76 17.29
N LEU A 98 -22.23 -13.81 16.42
CA LEU A 98 -22.55 -14.97 15.58
C LEU A 98 -21.63 -15.02 14.36
N GLU A 99 -21.52 -13.91 13.63
CA GLU A 99 -20.57 -13.77 12.52
C GLU A 99 -19.11 -13.63 12.98
N ARG A 100 -18.88 -13.41 14.29
CA ARG A 100 -17.55 -13.24 14.90
C ARG A 100 -16.77 -12.11 14.24
N ARG A 101 -17.45 -10.99 14.03
CA ARG A 101 -16.91 -9.81 13.36
C ARG A 101 -17.25 -8.53 14.12
N ILE A 102 -16.30 -7.61 14.14
CA ILE A 102 -16.49 -6.24 14.65
C ILE A 102 -16.09 -5.29 13.54
N ASN A 103 -17.03 -4.48 13.08
CA ASN A 103 -16.74 -3.34 12.24
C ASN A 103 -16.67 -2.10 13.11
N ALA A 104 -15.54 -1.40 13.06
CA ALA A 104 -15.28 -0.17 13.79
C ALA A 104 -14.86 0.92 12.82
N THR A 105 -15.28 2.15 13.09
CA THR A 105 -14.97 3.32 12.27
C THR A 105 -14.45 4.41 13.17
N ILE A 106 -13.43 5.13 12.73
CA ILE A 106 -12.90 6.26 13.47
C ILE A 106 -12.71 7.45 12.55
N ARG A 107 -13.23 8.58 13.00
CA ARG A 107 -12.87 9.91 12.49
C ARG A 107 -11.92 10.50 13.50
N TYR A 108 -10.67 10.71 13.12
CA TYR A 108 -9.70 11.33 13.99
C TYR A 108 -9.05 12.53 13.32
N THR A 109 -8.72 13.53 14.12
CA THR A 109 -8.02 14.73 13.66
C THR A 109 -6.54 14.60 13.95
N ASP A 110 -5.71 14.76 12.93
CA ASP A 110 -4.25 14.77 13.08
C ASP A 110 -3.68 16.15 12.68
N GLU A 111 -2.56 16.51 13.28
CA GLU A 111 -1.83 17.75 13.01
C GLU A 111 -0.66 17.44 12.06
N GLU A 112 -0.78 17.88 10.80
CA GLU A 112 0.31 17.78 9.84
C GLU A 112 1.05 19.12 9.79
N SER A 113 2.36 19.08 10.03
CA SER A 113 3.23 20.23 9.79
C SER A 113 3.71 20.24 8.34
N HIS A 114 3.39 21.31 7.62
CA HIS A 114 3.89 21.57 6.28
C HIS A 114 4.87 22.74 6.31
N LEU A 115 5.97 22.59 5.58
CA LEU A 115 6.91 23.69 5.33
C LEU A 115 6.35 24.51 4.17
N GLU A 116 5.83 25.70 4.47
CA GLU A 116 5.44 26.69 3.47
C GLU A 116 6.60 27.65 3.23
N GLY A 117 6.95 27.84 1.94
CA GLY A 117 7.92 28.85 1.53
C GLY A 117 7.24 30.21 1.42
N SER A 118 7.68 31.20 2.20
CA SER A 118 7.30 32.60 1.98
C SER A 118 8.09 33.19 0.81
N SER A 119 7.51 34.15 0.09
CA SER A 119 8.17 34.91 -0.98
C SER A 119 9.39 35.72 -0.50
N VAL A 120 9.58 35.82 0.82
CA VAL A 120 10.72 36.46 1.47
C VAL A 120 11.54 35.40 2.22
N ASN A 121 12.28 34.55 1.49
CA ASN A 121 13.38 33.65 1.92
C ASN A 121 13.29 32.89 3.29
N ASN A 122 12.15 32.89 3.95
CA ASN A 122 11.94 32.29 5.26
C ASN A 122 11.00 31.10 5.09
N LEU A 123 11.48 29.92 5.50
CA LEU A 123 10.70 28.70 5.61
C LEU A 123 9.92 28.78 6.92
N HIS A 124 8.59 28.79 6.82
CA HIS A 124 7.72 28.73 7.99
C HIS A 124 7.08 27.35 8.06
N THR A 125 7.04 26.80 9.28
CA THR A 125 6.31 25.56 9.54
C THR A 125 4.89 25.94 9.93
N LYS A 126 3.91 25.55 9.12
CA LYS A 126 2.49 25.72 9.39
C LYS A 126 1.90 24.38 9.77
N THR A 127 1.26 24.33 10.92
CA THR A 127 0.55 23.13 11.38
C THR A 127 -0.90 23.22 10.96
N GLU A 128 -1.37 22.27 10.16
CA GLU A 128 -2.76 22.18 9.73
C GLU A 128 -3.43 20.94 10.33
N ARG A 129 -4.67 21.10 10.76
CA ARG A 129 -5.49 20.00 11.26
C ARG A 129 -6.20 19.34 10.09
N LYS A 130 -5.92 18.06 9.87
CA LYS A 130 -6.62 17.24 8.87
C LYS A 130 -7.44 16.16 9.55
N GLN A 131 -8.71 16.09 9.17
CA GLN A 131 -9.58 14.99 9.56
C GLN A 131 -9.31 13.79 8.68
N ARG A 132 -9.23 12.61 9.30
CA ARG A 132 -8.97 11.34 8.63
C ARG A 132 -10.01 10.33 9.05
N PHE A 133 -10.36 9.44 8.12
CA PHE A 133 -11.39 8.43 8.33
C PHE A 133 -10.84 7.05 8.02
N ILE A 134 -10.90 6.16 9.02
CA ILE A 134 -10.46 4.77 8.93
C ILE A 134 -11.64 3.87 9.29
N VAL A 135 -11.86 2.86 8.46
CA VAL A 135 -12.72 1.72 8.75
C VAL A 135 -11.84 0.54 9.10
N MET A 136 -12.20 -0.21 10.14
CA MET A 136 -11.49 -1.39 10.60
C MET A 136 -12.49 -2.53 10.72
N ASP A 137 -12.20 -3.64 10.06
CA ASP A 137 -12.92 -4.90 10.21
C ASP A 137 -12.04 -5.87 11.01
N ILE A 138 -12.60 -6.43 12.07
CA ILE A 138 -11.92 -7.40 12.93
C ILE A 138 -12.66 -8.71 12.82
N GLN A 139 -11.96 -9.76 12.39
CA GLN A 139 -12.53 -11.09 12.23
C GLN A 139 -11.90 -12.05 13.24
N PHE A 140 -12.74 -12.83 13.92
CA PHE A 140 -12.32 -13.82 14.90
C PHE A 140 -12.61 -15.22 14.37
N LYS A 141 -11.58 -16.05 14.25
CA LYS A 141 -11.70 -17.47 13.89
C LYS A 141 -11.28 -18.32 15.08
N GLU A 142 -12.02 -19.38 15.33
CA GLU A 142 -11.72 -20.31 16.42
C GLU A 142 -10.89 -21.46 15.88
N GLU A 143 -9.85 -21.81 16.63
CA GLU A 143 -9.03 -22.99 16.39
C GLU A 143 -9.15 -23.95 17.60
N PRO A 144 -8.85 -25.25 17.41
CA PRO A 144 -8.85 -26.22 18.50
C PRO A 144 -7.90 -25.83 19.63
N ASN A 145 -8.21 -26.19 20.88
CA ASN A 145 -7.45 -25.89 22.11
C ASN A 145 -7.61 -24.46 22.69
N ASP A 146 -8.83 -23.89 22.65
CA ASP A 146 -9.12 -22.55 23.19
C ASP A 146 -8.22 -21.44 22.60
N THR A 147 -7.83 -21.59 21.34
CA THR A 147 -7.06 -20.60 20.59
C THR A 147 -7.95 -19.84 19.64
N VAL A 148 -7.75 -18.53 19.55
CA VAL A 148 -8.46 -17.64 18.63
C VAL A 148 -7.49 -16.97 17.68
N VAL A 149 -7.81 -16.99 16.40
CA VAL A 149 -7.12 -16.20 15.38
C VAL A 149 -7.87 -14.88 15.21
N VAL A 150 -7.19 -13.78 15.47
CA VAL A 150 -7.72 -12.42 15.24
C VAL A 150 -7.05 -11.86 14.00
N GLN A 151 -7.87 -11.44 13.04
CA GLN A 151 -7.45 -10.74 11.83
C GLN A 151 -7.98 -9.32 11.89
N PHE A 152 -7.09 -8.35 11.68
CA PHE A 152 -7.43 -6.93 11.56
C PHE A 152 -7.27 -6.51 10.11
N ASP A 153 -8.31 -5.94 9.54
CA ASP A 153 -8.31 -5.39 8.18
C ASP A 153 -8.67 -3.90 8.23
N PHE A 154 -7.72 -3.05 7.85
CA PHE A 154 -7.89 -1.60 7.84
C PHE A 154 -8.20 -1.09 6.44
N LYS A 155 -9.14 -0.15 6.33
CA LYS A 155 -9.54 0.52 5.09
C LYS A 155 -9.60 2.03 5.34
N PRO A 156 -8.56 2.79 4.95
CA PRO A 156 -8.61 4.24 5.00
C PRO A 156 -9.53 4.73 3.86
N GLU A 157 -10.54 5.54 4.20
CA GLU A 157 -11.52 6.03 3.22
C GLU A 157 -11.23 7.46 2.73
N VAL A 158 -10.66 8.32 3.59
CA VAL A 158 -10.55 9.77 3.30
C VAL A 158 -9.10 10.31 3.30
N GLU A 159 -8.09 9.44 3.42
CA GLU A 159 -6.68 9.87 3.57
C GLU A 159 -5.93 10.28 2.30
N GLY A 160 -6.54 10.16 1.11
CA GLY A 160 -5.81 10.41 -0.13
C GLY A 160 -4.58 9.50 -0.27
N VAL A 161 -3.40 10.06 -0.56
CA VAL A 161 -2.14 9.30 -0.82
C VAL A 161 -1.25 9.18 0.44
N ASN A 162 -1.58 9.84 1.56
CA ASN A 162 -0.72 9.88 2.75
C ASN A 162 -1.06 8.80 3.80
N TRP A 163 -0.80 7.54 3.45
CA TRP A 163 -1.22 6.37 4.23
C TRP A 163 -0.33 6.11 5.45
N ALA A 164 0.90 6.64 5.40
CA ALA A 164 1.84 6.57 6.52
C ALA A 164 1.31 7.34 7.75
N ALA A 165 0.33 8.20 7.56
CA ALA A 165 -0.25 9.00 8.61
C ALA A 165 -1.23 8.19 9.50
N CYS A 166 -1.76 7.07 8.99
CA CYS A 166 -2.45 6.02 9.74
C CYS A 166 -1.54 5.13 10.61
N ASP A 167 -0.22 5.17 10.40
CA ASP A 167 0.71 4.17 10.93
C ASP A 167 0.63 4.03 12.45
N HIS A 168 0.50 5.15 13.16
CA HIS A 168 0.37 5.15 14.62
C HIS A 168 -0.94 4.51 15.11
N VAL A 169 -2.05 4.70 14.38
CA VAL A 169 -3.35 4.11 14.72
C VAL A 169 -3.33 2.60 14.52
N ILE A 170 -2.85 2.17 13.34
CA ILE A 170 -2.82 0.75 12.94
C ILE A 170 -1.85 -0.04 13.83
N LYS A 171 -0.60 0.42 13.95
CA LYS A 171 0.39 -0.25 14.82
C LYS A 171 -0.02 -0.21 16.28
N GLY A 172 -0.59 0.91 16.74
CA GLY A 172 -1.11 1.05 18.10
C GLY A 172 -2.21 0.03 18.39
N MET A 173 -3.16 -0.18 17.46
CA MET A 173 -4.23 -1.16 17.66
C MET A 173 -3.72 -2.60 17.71
N VAL A 174 -2.76 -2.97 16.85
CA VAL A 174 -2.15 -4.31 16.86
C VAL A 174 -1.36 -4.53 18.16
N SER A 175 -0.57 -3.54 18.58
CA SER A 175 0.19 -3.59 19.83
C SER A 175 -0.71 -3.70 21.06
N ASP A 176 -1.82 -2.96 21.10
CA ASP A 176 -2.76 -3.04 22.21
C ASP A 176 -3.47 -4.38 22.26
N ALA A 177 -3.80 -4.96 21.09
CA ALA A 177 -4.39 -6.29 21.02
C ALA A 177 -3.45 -7.35 21.64
N GLU A 178 -2.14 -7.26 21.39
CA GLU A 178 -1.15 -8.11 22.06
C GLU A 178 -1.07 -7.87 23.56
N ALA A 179 -1.13 -6.60 24.01
CA ALA A 179 -1.13 -6.28 25.44
C ALA A 179 -2.37 -6.85 26.16
N LEU A 180 -3.52 -6.88 25.49
CA LEU A 180 -4.80 -7.33 26.07
C LEU A 180 -5.00 -8.84 26.04
N LEU A 181 -4.56 -9.48 24.95
CA LEU A 181 -4.78 -10.91 24.69
C LEU A 181 -3.57 -11.77 25.06
N GLY A 182 -2.40 -11.16 25.28
CA GLY A 182 -1.13 -11.83 25.53
C GLY A 182 -0.31 -12.03 24.26
N PRO A 183 0.88 -12.67 24.39
CA PRO A 183 1.77 -12.88 23.26
C PRO A 183 1.09 -13.77 22.20
N GLY A 184 0.91 -13.20 21.01
CA GLY A 184 0.35 -13.91 19.88
C GLY A 184 1.41 -14.68 19.09
N THR A 185 1.02 -15.78 18.45
CA THR A 185 1.85 -16.44 17.43
C THR A 185 1.24 -16.20 16.06
N ASP A 186 2.05 -16.07 15.02
CA ASP A 186 1.53 -15.77 13.69
C ASP A 186 0.72 -16.96 13.14
N ALA A 187 -0.49 -16.68 12.65
CA ALA A 187 -1.43 -17.69 12.14
C ALA A 187 -1.34 -17.88 10.62
N GLY A 188 -0.51 -17.08 9.95
CA GLY A 188 -0.36 -17.07 8.50
C GLY A 188 0.91 -16.35 8.06
N SER A 189 1.07 -16.20 6.75
CA SER A 189 2.16 -15.44 6.14
C SER A 189 1.65 -14.09 5.65
N ALA A 190 2.51 -13.07 5.70
CA ALA A 190 2.27 -11.82 4.99
C ALA A 190 2.10 -12.11 3.48
N ALA A 191 1.41 -11.24 2.75
CA ALA A 191 1.29 -11.37 1.30
C ALA A 191 2.68 -11.40 0.68
N ASP A 192 2.84 -12.35 -0.23
CA ASP A 192 4.14 -12.69 -0.78
C ASP A 192 4.71 -11.51 -1.59
N THR A 193 6.01 -11.33 -1.45
CA THR A 193 6.76 -10.31 -2.20
C THR A 193 7.35 -10.88 -3.47
N ILE A 194 7.22 -12.19 -3.72
CA ILE A 194 7.64 -12.81 -4.98
C ILE A 194 6.90 -12.13 -6.13
N LEU A 195 7.69 -11.64 -7.09
CA LEU A 195 7.18 -10.99 -8.29
C LEU A 195 6.37 -12.00 -9.11
N PRO A 196 5.08 -11.75 -9.37
CA PRO A 196 4.31 -12.57 -10.28
C PRO A 196 4.89 -12.41 -11.68
N ALA A 197 4.64 -13.39 -12.55
CA ALA A 197 4.99 -13.27 -13.95
C ALA A 197 4.47 -11.93 -14.51
N PRO A 198 5.29 -11.20 -15.28
CA PRO A 198 4.90 -9.91 -15.82
C PRO A 198 3.57 -10.05 -16.57
N PRO A 199 2.67 -9.06 -16.46
CA PRO A 199 1.36 -9.15 -17.08
C PRO A 199 1.47 -9.48 -18.57
N TRP A 200 0.68 -10.43 -19.05
CA TRP A 200 0.70 -10.90 -20.45
C TRP A 200 0.53 -9.77 -21.49
N TRP A 201 -0.13 -8.67 -21.13
CA TRP A 201 -0.23 -7.48 -21.99
C TRP A 201 1.13 -6.81 -22.21
N VAL A 202 2.05 -6.85 -21.24
CA VAL A 202 3.43 -6.34 -21.40
C VAL A 202 4.16 -7.12 -22.48
N ILE A 203 3.97 -8.44 -22.53
CA ILE A 203 4.54 -9.32 -23.55
C ILE A 203 3.92 -9.00 -24.92
N GLY A 204 2.60 -8.80 -24.99
CA GLY A 204 1.92 -8.43 -26.22
C GLY A 204 2.39 -7.09 -26.78
N VAL A 205 2.54 -6.07 -25.93
CA VAL A 205 3.01 -4.74 -26.35
C VAL A 205 4.49 -4.77 -26.74
N ALA A 206 5.33 -5.55 -26.05
CA ALA A 206 6.72 -5.77 -26.45
C ALA A 206 6.84 -6.46 -27.83
N ALA A 207 5.98 -7.44 -28.11
CA ALA A 207 5.94 -8.12 -29.41
C ALA A 207 5.48 -7.17 -30.53
N CYS A 208 4.46 -6.35 -30.30
CA CYS A 208 4.04 -5.32 -31.25
C CYS A 208 5.15 -4.31 -31.53
N ASN A 209 5.91 -3.91 -30.51
CA ASN A 209 6.99 -2.95 -30.67
C ASN A 209 8.18 -3.54 -31.44
N LEU A 210 8.51 -4.82 -31.22
CA LEU A 210 9.48 -5.53 -32.03
C LEU A 210 9.07 -5.56 -33.51
N LEU A 211 7.78 -5.77 -33.81
CA LEU A 211 7.29 -5.75 -35.19
C LEU A 211 7.39 -4.36 -35.85
N VAL A 212 7.10 -3.29 -35.10
CA VAL A 212 7.29 -1.91 -35.57
C VAL A 212 8.77 -1.64 -35.85
N LEU A 213 9.65 -2.01 -34.91
CA LEU A 213 11.09 -1.84 -35.04
C LEU A 213 11.67 -2.66 -36.22
N PHE A 214 11.17 -3.87 -36.47
CA PHE A 214 11.50 -4.64 -37.68
C PHE A 214 10.99 -3.98 -38.97
N GLY A 215 9.82 -3.34 -38.92
CA GLY A 215 9.28 -2.56 -40.04
C GLY A 215 10.19 -1.37 -40.39
N ASP A 216 10.61 -0.62 -39.37
CA ASP A 216 11.48 0.56 -39.51
C ASP A 216 12.91 0.20 -39.94
N ILE A 217 13.47 -0.92 -39.45
CA ILE A 217 14.76 -1.42 -39.93
C ILE A 217 14.68 -1.82 -41.40
N LYS A 218 13.59 -2.49 -41.83
CA LYS A 218 13.45 -2.88 -43.24
C LYS A 218 13.40 -1.66 -44.16
N THR A 219 12.70 -0.60 -43.79
CA THR A 219 12.65 0.64 -44.58
C THR A 219 13.96 1.43 -44.54
N ALA A 220 14.75 1.32 -43.46
CA ALA A 220 16.06 1.94 -43.35
C ALA A 220 17.18 1.18 -44.12
N VAL A 221 17.13 -0.16 -44.15
CA VAL A 221 18.16 -1.02 -44.76
C VAL A 221 17.91 -1.31 -46.24
N PHE A 222 16.65 -1.40 -46.69
CA PHE A 222 16.30 -1.75 -48.08
C PHE A 222 15.87 -0.53 -48.93
N LYS A 223 16.37 0.66 -48.58
CA LYS A 223 16.23 1.87 -49.39
C LYS A 223 17.39 2.00 -50.39
#